data_AF-A0A084EGQ0-F1
#
_entry.id   AF-A0A084EGQ0-F1
#
_cell.length_a   1.000
_cell.length_b   1.000
_cell.length_c   1.000
_cell.angle_alpha   90.00
_cell.angle_beta   90.00
_cell.angle_gamma   90.00
#
_symmetry.space_group_name_H-M   'P 1'
#
loop_
_entity.id
_entity.type
_entity.pdbx_description
1 polymer ?
#
loop_
_entity_poly.entity_id
_entity_poly.type
_entity_poly.pdbx_seq_one_letter_code
_entity_poly.pdbx_strand_id
1 'polypeptide(L)'
;MVDGVVSRLLDPIRPYLYAGAIVAILALCAWVWRIDSLRASHKEQAASIASEYAAFRKEMTDRTAEALAKEKEQARAADVKHAQSLADVRDDTDRFIAARSVRKAAAGCGASPAPASSGVPAEVPAQTVVDNADVRTCGDLYSYALDAYEWANGAVK
;
A
#
# COMPACT_ATOMS: atom_id res chain seq x y z
N MET A 1 -50.73 -70.19 16.40
CA MET A 1 -51.09 -69.89 17.81
C MET A 1 -50.22 -68.80 18.45
N VAL A 2 -49.13 -68.36 17.81
CA VAL A 2 -48.23 -67.30 18.33
C VAL A 2 -48.78 -65.89 18.08
N ASP A 3 -49.51 -65.68 16.98
CA ASP A 3 -50.04 -64.35 16.60
C ASP A 3 -51.10 -63.79 17.57
N GLY A 4 -51.85 -64.65 18.26
CA GLY A 4 -52.90 -64.24 19.20
C GLY A 4 -52.39 -63.79 20.58
N VAL A 5 -51.18 -64.21 20.97
CA VAL A 5 -50.57 -63.83 22.26
C VAL A 5 -49.81 -62.51 22.12
N VAL A 6 -49.09 -62.34 21.02
CA VAL A 6 -48.34 -61.11 20.71
C VAL A 6 -49.31 -59.93 20.51
N SER A 7 -50.43 -60.14 19.81
CA SER A 7 -51.45 -59.09 19.60
C SER A 7 -52.09 -58.61 20.91
N ARG A 8 -52.46 -59.52 21.83
CA ARG A 8 -53.04 -59.14 23.14
C ARG A 8 -52.06 -58.41 24.07
N LEU A 9 -50.76 -58.68 23.95
CA LEU A 9 -49.71 -57.99 24.72
C LEU A 9 -49.39 -56.60 24.17
N LEU A 10 -49.52 -56.40 22.85
CA LEU A 10 -49.21 -55.13 22.18
C LEU A 10 -50.40 -54.16 22.11
N ASP A 11 -51.64 -54.64 22.19
CA ASP A 11 -52.83 -53.78 22.14
C ASP A 11 -52.88 -52.67 23.21
N PRO A 12 -52.48 -52.86 24.48
CA PRO A 12 -52.45 -51.76 25.45
C PRO A 12 -51.29 -50.78 25.21
N ILE A 13 -50.23 -51.19 24.49
CA ILE A 13 -49.02 -50.37 24.27
C ILE A 13 -49.09 -49.60 22.94
N ARG A 14 -49.82 -50.12 21.95
CA ARG A 14 -50.08 -49.49 20.64
C ARG A 14 -50.44 -48.00 20.70
N PRO A 15 -51.38 -47.51 21.54
CA PRO A 15 -51.71 -46.08 21.58
C PRO A 15 -50.52 -45.22 22.02
N TYR A 16 -49.65 -45.73 22.90
CA TYR A 16 -48.44 -45.03 23.35
C TYR A 16 -47.37 -44.97 22.26
N LEU A 17 -47.25 -46.00 21.41
CA LEU A 17 -46.35 -45.98 20.25
C LEU A 17 -46.81 -44.96 19.21
N TYR A 18 -48.12 -44.86 18.94
CA TYR A 18 -48.66 -43.83 18.04
C TYR A 18 -48.49 -42.43 18.63
N ALA A 19 -48.75 -42.24 19.93
CA ALA A 19 -48.50 -40.97 20.60
C ALA A 19 -47.01 -40.57 20.53
N GLY A 20 -46.09 -41.51 20.77
CA GLY A 20 -44.65 -41.29 20.64
C GLY A 20 -44.23 -40.93 19.22
N ALA A 21 -44.78 -41.60 18.20
CA ALA A 21 -44.53 -41.29 16.80
C ALA A 21 -45.02 -39.88 16.44
N ILE A 22 -46.21 -39.47 16.91
CA ILE A 22 -46.74 -38.12 16.68
C ILE A 22 -45.84 -37.07 17.33
N VAL A 23 -45.41 -37.28 18.58
CA VAL A 23 -44.49 -36.36 19.27
C VAL A 23 -43.16 -36.26 18.52
N ALA A 24 -42.61 -37.37 18.05
CA ALA A 24 -41.38 -37.38 17.26
C ALA A 24 -41.52 -36.60 15.94
N ILE A 25 -42.64 -36.77 15.23
CA ILE A 25 -42.93 -36.01 14.00
C ILE A 25 -43.02 -34.51 14.29
N LEU A 26 -43.74 -34.11 15.33
CA LEU A 26 -43.85 -32.70 15.73
C LEU A 26 -42.49 -32.10 16.11
N ALA A 27 -41.66 -32.87 16.83
CA ALA A 27 -40.30 -32.45 17.18
C ALA A 27 -39.43 -32.25 15.92
N LEU A 28 -39.53 -33.15 14.93
CA LEU A 28 -38.82 -33.01 13.66
C LEU A 28 -39.31 -31.79 12.86
N CYS A 29 -40.62 -31.56 12.81
CA CYS A 29 -41.18 -30.37 12.16
C CYS A 29 -40.69 -29.08 12.83
N ALA A 30 -40.69 -29.02 14.16
CA ALA A 30 -40.17 -27.88 14.91
C ALA A 30 -38.67 -27.68 14.68
N TRP A 31 -37.89 -28.76 14.60
CA TRP A 31 -36.47 -28.72 14.31
C TRP A 31 -36.16 -28.19 12.90
N VAL A 32 -36.88 -28.67 11.88
CA VAL A 32 -36.74 -28.18 10.50
C VAL A 32 -37.07 -26.70 10.42
N TRP A 33 -38.18 -26.27 11.04
CA TRP A 33 -38.55 -24.86 11.11
C TRP A 33 -37.48 -24.00 11.80
N ARG A 34 -36.90 -24.52 12.89
CA ARG A 34 -35.80 -23.85 13.59
C ARG A 34 -34.57 -23.69 12.70
N ILE A 35 -34.18 -24.71 11.95
CA ILE A 35 -33.05 -24.63 11.01
C ILE A 35 -33.31 -23.60 9.91
N ASP A 36 -34.51 -23.60 9.32
CA ASP A 36 -34.82 -22.67 8.24
C ASP A 36 -34.86 -21.21 8.73
N SER A 37 -35.38 -20.95 9.92
CA SER A 37 -35.33 -19.61 10.54
C SER A 37 -33.88 -19.14 10.77
N LEU A 38 -32.99 -20.02 11.24
CA LEU A 38 -31.57 -19.70 11.41
C LEU A 38 -30.90 -19.41 10.07
N ARG A 39 -31.18 -20.20 9.04
CA ARG A 39 -30.64 -19.98 7.70
C ARG A 39 -31.10 -18.64 7.13
N ALA A 40 -32.36 -18.27 7.33
CA ALA A 40 -32.88 -16.97 6.92
C ALA A 40 -32.14 -15.83 7.62
N SER A 41 -32.01 -15.88 8.95
CA SER A 41 -31.29 -14.83 9.70
C SER A 41 -29.81 -14.74 9.32
N HIS A 42 -29.14 -15.88 9.08
CA HIS A 42 -27.75 -15.87 8.63
C HIS A 42 -27.57 -15.29 7.22
N LYS A 43 -28.53 -15.53 6.31
CA LYS A 43 -28.51 -14.93 4.98
C LYS A 43 -28.67 -13.42 5.04
N GLU A 44 -29.59 -12.92 5.89
CA GLU A 44 -29.78 -11.48 6.09
C GLU A 44 -28.54 -10.82 6.68
N GLN A 45 -27.95 -11.41 7.71
CA GLN A 45 -26.69 -10.92 8.31
C GLN A 45 -25.52 -10.97 7.33
N ALA A 46 -25.40 -12.04 6.52
CA ALA A 46 -24.36 -12.11 5.51
C ALA A 46 -24.54 -11.05 4.43
N ALA A 47 -25.78 -10.75 4.03
CA ALA A 47 -26.08 -9.70 3.07
C ALA A 47 -25.76 -8.30 3.63
N SER A 48 -26.08 -8.03 4.90
CA SER A 48 -25.76 -6.75 5.53
C SER A 48 -24.25 -6.55 5.63
N ILE A 49 -23.52 -7.54 6.13
CA ILE A 49 -22.05 -7.49 6.23
C ILE A 49 -21.40 -7.32 4.85
N ALA A 50 -21.90 -8.04 3.83
CA ALA A 50 -21.39 -7.88 2.47
C ALA A 50 -21.58 -6.46 1.93
N SER A 51 -22.72 -5.82 2.23
CA SER A 51 -23.00 -4.45 1.81
C SER A 51 -22.14 -3.42 2.55
N GLU A 52 -21.94 -3.59 3.87
CA GLU A 52 -21.07 -2.74 4.68
C GLU A 52 -19.61 -2.84 4.22
N TYR A 53 -19.14 -4.05 3.96
CA TYR A 53 -17.78 -4.28 3.48
C TYR A 53 -17.57 -3.72 2.07
N ALA A 54 -18.56 -3.80 1.18
CA ALA A 54 -18.51 -3.17 -0.14
C ALA A 54 -18.44 -1.64 -0.04
N ALA A 55 -19.24 -1.03 0.85
CA ALA A 55 -19.21 0.41 1.11
C ALA A 55 -17.86 0.85 1.68
N PHE A 56 -17.35 0.13 2.68
CA PHE A 56 -16.03 0.40 3.27
C PHE A 56 -14.91 0.28 2.24
N ARG A 57 -14.91 -0.78 1.42
CA ARG A 57 -13.91 -0.96 0.35
C ARG A 57 -13.95 0.20 -0.64
N LYS A 58 -15.15 0.64 -1.03
CA LYS A 58 -15.31 1.78 -1.93
C LYS A 58 -14.74 3.05 -1.30
N GLU A 59 -15.13 3.36 -0.07
CA GLU A 59 -14.62 4.53 0.65
C GLU A 59 -13.09 4.52 0.79
N MET A 60 -12.50 3.38 1.14
CA MET A 60 -11.04 3.24 1.22
C MET A 60 -10.37 3.45 -0.14
N THR A 61 -10.99 2.95 -1.22
CA THR A 61 -10.47 3.14 -2.59
C THR A 61 -10.54 4.62 -3.01
N ASP A 62 -11.65 5.28 -2.70
CA ASP A 62 -11.85 6.69 -3.03
C ASP A 62 -10.88 7.58 -2.23
N ARG A 63 -10.74 7.36 -0.92
CA ARG A 63 -9.79 8.10 -0.07
C ARG A 63 -8.33 7.88 -0.47
N THR A 64 -7.97 6.65 -0.85
CA THR A 64 -6.60 6.35 -1.32
C THR A 64 -6.34 7.00 -2.67
N ALA A 65 -7.31 7.02 -3.58
CA ALA A 65 -7.20 7.72 -4.85
C ALA A 65 -7.06 9.25 -4.65
N GLU A 66 -7.84 9.84 -3.75
CA GLU A 66 -7.73 11.27 -3.41
C GLU A 66 -6.38 11.61 -2.76
N ALA A 67 -5.91 10.81 -1.81
CA ALA A 67 -4.61 11.01 -1.18
C ALA A 67 -3.48 10.92 -2.21
N LEU A 68 -3.52 9.91 -3.08
CA LEU A 68 -2.53 9.72 -4.14
C LEU A 68 -2.56 10.84 -5.19
N ALA A 69 -3.74 11.41 -5.48
CA ALA A 69 -3.86 12.58 -6.34
C ALA A 69 -3.19 13.82 -5.72
N LYS A 70 -3.41 14.07 -4.41
CA LYS A 70 -2.77 15.16 -3.68
C LYS A 70 -1.26 15.01 -3.63
N GLU A 71 -0.75 13.81 -3.35
CA GLU A 71 0.70 13.56 -3.35
C GLU A 71 1.32 13.77 -4.73
N LYS A 72 0.65 13.35 -5.81
CA LYS A 72 1.10 13.61 -7.18
C LYS A 72 1.16 15.09 -7.52
N GLU A 73 0.19 15.88 -7.04
CA GLU A 73 0.18 17.32 -7.25
C GLU A 73 1.33 18.00 -6.50
N GLN A 74 1.58 17.60 -5.24
CA GLN A 74 2.71 18.10 -4.45
C GLN A 74 4.06 17.74 -5.09
N ALA A 75 4.22 16.50 -5.56
CA ALA A 75 5.44 16.08 -6.26
C ALA A 75 5.66 16.91 -7.54
N ARG A 76 4.61 17.14 -8.34
CA ARG A 76 4.71 18.00 -9.53
C ARG A 76 5.06 19.44 -9.18
N ALA A 77 4.50 19.99 -8.10
CA ALA A 77 4.83 21.33 -7.65
C ALA A 77 6.31 21.45 -7.24
N ALA A 78 6.85 20.44 -6.55
CA ALA A 78 8.26 20.36 -6.19
C ALA A 78 9.16 20.24 -7.45
N ASP A 79 8.79 19.38 -8.40
CA ASP A 79 9.52 19.23 -9.67
C ASP A 79 9.56 20.54 -10.47
N VAL A 80 8.43 21.26 -10.54
CA VAL A 80 8.36 22.56 -11.21
C VAL A 80 9.24 23.59 -10.51
N LYS A 81 9.23 23.62 -9.17
CA LYS A 81 10.09 24.51 -8.38
C LYS A 81 11.57 24.22 -8.62
N HIS A 82 11.97 22.94 -8.63
CA HIS A 82 13.34 22.53 -8.95
C HIS A 82 13.72 22.93 -10.38
N ALA A 83 12.85 22.69 -11.36
CA ALA A 83 13.10 23.07 -12.75
C ALA A 83 13.28 24.60 -12.92
N GLN A 84 12.60 25.40 -12.10
CA GLN A 84 12.76 26.86 -12.09
C GLN A 84 14.08 27.30 -11.46
N SER A 85 14.52 26.69 -10.35
CA SER A 85 15.77 27.04 -9.66
C SER A 85 17.02 26.50 -10.37
N LEU A 86 16.87 25.53 -11.26
CA LEU A 86 17.99 24.87 -11.95
C LEU A 86 18.82 25.85 -12.78
N ALA A 87 18.20 26.87 -13.38
CA ALA A 87 18.92 27.92 -14.11
C ALA A 87 19.84 28.73 -13.17
N ASP A 88 19.32 29.14 -12.01
CA ASP A 88 20.09 29.90 -11.02
C ASP A 88 21.25 29.07 -10.44
N VAL A 89 21.02 27.78 -10.17
CA VAL A 89 22.05 26.84 -9.71
C VAL A 89 23.17 26.71 -10.76
N ARG A 90 22.80 26.62 -12.04
CA ARG A 90 23.78 26.55 -13.13
C ARG A 90 24.57 27.84 -13.28
N ASP A 91 23.91 28.99 -13.18
CA ASP A 91 24.57 30.29 -13.21
C ASP A 91 25.56 30.45 -12.05
N ASP A 92 25.18 30.06 -10.84
CA ASP A 92 26.08 30.07 -9.68
C ASP A 92 27.24 29.09 -9.83
N THR A 93 26.98 27.91 -10.40
CA THR A 93 28.02 26.93 -10.70
C THR A 93 29.00 27.44 -11.76
N ASP A 94 28.50 28.13 -12.79
CA ASP A 94 29.34 28.74 -13.82
C ASP A 94 30.18 29.90 -13.26
N ARG A 95 29.62 30.73 -12.37
CA ARG A 95 30.39 31.74 -11.61
C ARG A 95 31.49 31.09 -10.76
N PHE A 96 31.17 29.98 -10.09
CA PHE A 96 32.14 29.22 -9.29
C PHE A 96 33.29 28.68 -10.15
N ILE A 97 32.97 28.08 -11.30
CA ILE A 97 33.96 27.59 -12.28
C ILE A 97 34.87 28.73 -12.75
N ALA A 98 34.29 29.88 -13.12
CA ALA A 98 35.03 31.05 -13.58
C ALA A 98 35.94 31.64 -12.49
N ALA A 99 35.46 31.71 -11.25
CA ALA A 99 36.20 32.30 -10.13
C ALA A 99 37.35 31.42 -9.63
N ARG A 100 37.26 30.09 -9.78
CA ARG A 100 38.24 29.14 -9.23
C ARG A 100 39.15 28.47 -10.25
N SER A 101 39.21 29.00 -11.48
CA SER A 101 40.15 28.53 -12.52
C SER A 101 40.14 27.01 -12.70
N VAL A 102 38.95 26.39 -12.64
CA VAL A 102 38.80 24.96 -12.90
C VAL A 102 39.28 24.71 -14.34
N ARG A 103 40.42 24.01 -14.50
CA ARG A 103 40.99 23.80 -15.84
C ARG A 103 40.12 22.83 -16.60
N LYS A 104 39.71 23.23 -17.81
CA LYS A 104 39.17 22.34 -18.82
C LYS A 104 40.13 21.16 -19.02
N ALA A 105 39.70 19.94 -18.68
CA ALA A 105 40.48 18.76 -19.01
C ALA A 105 40.62 18.71 -20.54
N ALA A 106 41.84 18.52 -21.05
CA ALA A 106 42.05 18.34 -22.48
C ALA A 106 41.17 17.19 -22.96
N ALA A 107 40.48 17.38 -24.08
CA ALA A 107 39.56 16.40 -24.67
C ALA A 107 40.25 15.03 -24.77
N GLY A 108 39.90 14.10 -23.88
CA GLY A 108 40.56 12.79 -23.82
C GLY A 108 40.49 12.06 -22.48
N CYS A 109 40.22 12.72 -21.37
CA CYS A 109 40.06 12.03 -20.08
C CYS A 109 38.59 11.61 -19.89
N GLY A 110 38.32 10.32 -20.10
CA GLY A 110 37.04 9.71 -19.76
C GLY A 110 36.71 9.88 -18.27
N ALA A 111 35.40 9.88 -17.96
CA ALA A 111 34.85 10.02 -16.62
C ALA A 111 35.70 9.27 -15.58
N SER A 112 36.22 10.01 -14.60
CA SER A 112 37.04 9.43 -13.54
C SER A 112 36.15 8.49 -12.71
N PRO A 113 36.52 7.21 -12.52
CA PRO A 113 35.71 6.30 -11.72
C PRO A 113 35.62 6.80 -10.28
N ALA A 114 34.41 6.79 -9.72
CA ALA A 114 34.17 7.19 -8.34
C ALA A 114 35.04 6.34 -7.39
N PRO A 115 35.82 6.96 -6.48
CA PRO A 115 36.64 6.20 -5.53
C PRO A 115 35.75 5.43 -4.55
N ALA A 116 36.03 4.14 -4.38
CA ALA A 116 35.31 3.22 -3.50
C ALA A 116 35.59 3.43 -1.98
N SER A 117 36.19 4.55 -1.57
CA SER A 117 36.60 4.79 -0.19
C SER A 117 35.94 6.03 0.38
N SER A 118 35.25 5.86 1.53
CA SER A 118 34.57 6.89 2.32
C SER A 118 35.50 7.83 3.09
N GLY A 119 36.66 8.18 2.55
CA GLY A 119 37.66 9.02 3.19
C GLY A 119 38.15 10.11 2.24
N VAL A 120 37.97 11.37 2.63
CA VAL A 120 38.60 12.51 1.95
C VAL A 120 40.11 12.39 2.12
N PRO A 121 40.92 12.29 1.05
CA PRO A 121 42.37 12.26 1.17
C PRO A 121 42.89 13.55 1.81
N ALA A 122 43.81 13.43 2.76
CA ALA A 122 44.36 14.54 3.54
C ALA A 122 45.18 15.56 2.71
N GLU A 123 45.51 15.22 1.47
CA GLU A 123 46.26 16.07 0.56
C GLU A 123 45.50 16.18 -0.76
N VAL A 124 44.66 17.20 -0.86
CA VAL A 124 44.09 17.63 -2.13
C VAL A 124 45.18 18.43 -2.84
N PRO A 125 45.73 17.97 -3.97
CA PRO A 125 46.70 18.77 -4.72
C PRO A 125 46.08 20.13 -5.04
N ALA A 126 46.85 21.22 -4.86
CA ALA A 126 46.40 22.60 -5.03
C ALA A 126 45.76 22.90 -6.40
N GLN A 127 45.91 21.98 -7.36
CA GLN A 127 45.22 21.96 -8.64
C GLN A 127 44.64 20.57 -8.88
N THR A 128 43.49 20.29 -8.28
CA THR A 128 42.68 19.13 -8.69
C THR A 128 42.03 19.50 -10.02
N VAL A 129 42.42 18.80 -11.10
CA VAL A 129 41.85 19.00 -12.43
C VAL A 129 40.50 18.28 -12.45
N VAL A 130 39.44 19.00 -12.10
CA VAL A 130 38.06 18.53 -12.26
C VAL A 130 37.54 19.09 -13.58
N ASP A 131 36.84 18.29 -14.38
CA ASP A 131 36.25 18.83 -15.61
C ASP A 131 35.05 19.74 -15.29
N ASN A 132 34.84 20.76 -16.12
CA ASN A 132 33.73 21.68 -15.94
C ASN A 132 32.37 20.98 -16.10
N ALA A 133 32.28 19.93 -16.93
CA ALA A 133 31.07 19.14 -17.05
C ALA A 133 30.77 18.39 -15.74
N ASP A 134 31.79 17.79 -15.11
CA ASP A 134 31.64 17.09 -13.84
C ASP A 134 31.18 18.03 -12.73
N VAL A 135 31.72 19.25 -12.65
CA VAL A 135 31.30 20.25 -11.65
C VAL A 135 29.84 20.65 -11.85
N ARG A 136 29.40 20.85 -13.11
CA ARG A 136 27.99 21.16 -13.43
C ARG A 136 27.05 20.02 -13.07
N THR A 137 27.41 18.79 -13.45
CA THR A 137 26.60 17.61 -13.11
C THR A 137 26.53 17.39 -11.60
N CYS A 138 27.63 17.59 -10.87
CA CYS A 138 27.62 17.54 -9.41
C CYS A 138 26.75 18.65 -8.80
N GLY A 139 26.76 19.86 -9.36
CA GLY A 139 25.92 20.98 -8.92
C GLY A 139 24.43 20.68 -9.10
N ASP A 140 24.02 20.23 -10.28
CA ASP A 140 22.65 19.81 -10.58
C ASP A 140 22.21 18.69 -9.61
N LEU A 141 23.03 17.64 -9.45
CA LEU A 141 22.74 16.52 -8.54
C LEU A 141 22.65 16.92 -7.07
N TYR A 142 23.54 17.79 -6.61
CA TYR A 142 23.53 18.29 -5.23
C TYR A 142 22.27 19.10 -4.94
N SER A 143 21.88 19.99 -5.86
CA SER A 143 20.65 20.77 -5.73
C SER A 143 19.41 19.90 -5.67
N TYR A 144 19.31 18.89 -6.54
CA TYR A 144 18.22 17.93 -6.52
C TYR A 144 18.19 17.13 -5.20
N ALA A 145 19.34 16.68 -4.71
CA ALA A 145 19.42 15.94 -3.45
C ALA A 145 19.00 16.80 -2.24
N LEU A 146 19.33 18.09 -2.25
CA LEU A 146 18.90 19.05 -1.24
C LEU A 146 17.38 19.26 -1.30
N ASP A 147 16.83 19.51 -2.48
CA ASP A 147 15.38 19.69 -2.69
C ASP A 147 14.58 18.44 -2.27
N ALA A 148 15.08 17.25 -2.61
CA ALA A 148 14.48 15.99 -2.19
C ALA A 148 14.53 15.79 -0.67
N TYR A 149 15.63 16.18 -0.02
CA TYR A 149 15.76 16.14 1.44
C TYR A 149 14.82 17.14 2.12
N GLU A 150 14.69 18.36 1.60
CA GLU A 150 13.78 19.37 2.14
C GLU A 150 12.32 18.97 1.96
N TRP A 151 11.97 18.38 0.82
CA TRP A 151 10.66 17.80 0.57
C TRP A 151 10.35 16.66 1.56
N ALA A 152 11.29 15.73 1.75
CA ALA A 152 11.12 14.59 2.68
C ALA A 152 10.94 15.04 4.14
N ASN A 153 11.54 16.17 4.54
CA ASN A 153 11.41 16.73 5.88
C ASN A 153 10.27 17.76 6.02
N GLY A 154 9.47 17.98 4.98
CA GLY A 154 8.32 18.89 5.02
C GLY A 154 8.66 20.37 5.05
N ALA A 155 9.89 20.74 4.66
CA ALA A 155 10.36 22.13 4.57
C ALA A 155 9.87 22.83 3.28
N VAL A 156 9.50 22.06 2.25
CA VAL A 156 8.84 22.56 1.04
C VAL A 156 7.33 22.30 1.16
N LYS A 157 6.57 23.33 1.54
CA LYS A 157 5.10 23.37 1.47
C LYS A 157 4.65 24.31 0.38
#